data_AF-A0A9Q9Y4W9-F1
#
_entry.id   AF-A0A9Q9Y4W9-F1
#
_cell.length_a   1.000
_cell.length_b   1.000
_cell.length_c   1.000
_cell.angle_alpha   90.00
_cell.angle_beta   90.00
_cell.angle_gamma   90.00
#
_symmetry.space_group_name_H-M   'P 1'
#
loop_
_entity.id
_entity.type
_entity.pdbx_description
1 polymer ?
#
loop_
_entity_poly.entity_id
_entity_poly.type
_entity_poly.pdbx_seq_one_letter_code
_entity_poly.pdbx_strand_id
1 'polypeptide(L)'
;MALCAALRQTRRPRQENRTHVVLITIYCFFCILPVKQLCAFPSSLSDCQTPTGWNCSGFEEQDTDLFLCDTNTCKFDGECLRIGDTVTCICDFKCSSDYAPVCGSNGESYENHCLLRKEACKLQTEVLLVSEGACPVDAGSGSGDDVNEGSAEISQKETSTCDICQFGAECDEDSEDVWCVCNIDCSHISFNPVCASDGRSYDNPCQVKEVSCQKQERIEVKYLGHCKEERDQVSEVPWGLYIPCPERYKNYCVHGECEYPSNLSPPTCSCHSGFIGPQCDRKDYNVMYVVPGSEKSYILIASIIGVLQVAIICLLVVCITRSVHVGIG
;
A
#
# COMPACT_ATOMS: atom_id res chain seq x y z
N MET A 1 9.01 -39.83 63.68
CA MET A 1 7.61 -39.37 63.60
C MET A 1 7.48 -38.61 62.29
N ALA A 2 6.82 -39.04 61.22
CA ALA A 2 6.07 -40.24 60.92
C ALA A 2 5.98 -40.28 59.37
N LEU A 3 6.33 -41.42 58.74
CA LEU A 3 5.85 -41.88 57.41
C LEU A 3 6.63 -43.09 56.85
N CYS A 4 7.63 -43.63 57.56
CA CYS A 4 8.24 -44.94 57.24
C CYS A 4 7.59 -46.11 58.01
N ALA A 5 6.26 -46.23 57.96
CA ALA A 5 5.56 -47.30 58.66
C ALA A 5 4.45 -47.90 57.79
N ALA A 6 4.84 -48.63 56.75
CA ALA A 6 4.02 -49.69 56.19
C ALA A 6 4.92 -50.69 55.50
N LEU A 7 4.58 -51.98 55.63
CA LEU A 7 5.15 -53.15 54.96
C LEU A 7 6.21 -53.94 55.76
N ARG A 8 5.74 -54.60 56.82
CA ARG A 8 6.28 -55.91 57.24
C ARG A 8 5.53 -57.03 56.50
N GLN A 9 6.30 -57.76 55.69
CA GLN A 9 6.28 -59.21 55.42
C GLN A 9 5.08 -59.91 54.74
N THR A 10 5.35 -60.43 53.53
CA THR A 10 5.27 -61.88 53.23
C THR A 10 6.43 -62.31 52.32
N ARG A 11 6.91 -63.57 52.48
CA ARG A 11 8.18 -64.14 51.98
C ARG A 11 8.09 -64.76 50.56
N ARG A 12 9.17 -64.56 49.77
CA ARG A 12 9.86 -65.45 48.76
C ARG A 12 9.11 -65.88 47.47
N PRO A 13 9.80 -66.33 46.39
CA PRO A 13 11.19 -66.11 45.92
C PRO A 13 11.33 -65.69 44.42
N ARG A 14 12.48 -65.12 44.05
CA ARG A 14 13.16 -65.25 42.73
C ARG A 14 12.41 -64.78 41.47
N GLN A 15 12.12 -63.48 41.36
CA GLN A 15 11.81 -62.84 40.06
C GLN A 15 12.20 -61.34 40.00
N GLU A 16 13.22 -60.93 40.75
CA GLU A 16 13.56 -59.51 40.97
C GLU A 16 14.74 -59.03 40.10
N ASN A 17 14.80 -59.49 38.85
CA ASN A 17 15.84 -59.02 37.91
C ASN A 17 15.30 -58.75 36.48
N ARG A 18 14.09 -59.18 36.18
CA ARG A 18 13.51 -59.04 34.82
C ARG A 18 12.67 -57.78 34.67
N THR A 19 11.99 -57.35 35.73
CA THR A 19 11.22 -56.10 35.79
C THR A 19 12.11 -54.85 35.81
N HIS A 20 13.26 -54.91 36.50
CA HIS A 20 14.21 -53.80 36.55
C HIS A 20 14.90 -53.54 35.21
N VAL A 21 15.29 -54.60 34.48
CA VAL A 21 15.86 -54.45 33.13
C VAL A 21 14.82 -53.92 32.16
N VAL A 22 13.57 -54.40 32.23
CA VAL A 22 12.49 -53.91 31.36
C VAL A 22 12.19 -52.43 31.60
N LEU A 23 12.09 -51.98 32.85
CA LEU A 23 11.83 -50.57 33.17
C LEU A 23 12.98 -49.64 32.75
N ILE A 24 14.24 -50.06 32.94
CA ILE A 24 15.42 -49.30 32.50
C ILE A 24 15.49 -49.26 30.97
N THR A 25 15.21 -50.37 30.29
CA THR A 25 15.18 -50.39 28.82
C THR A 25 14.05 -49.54 28.25
N ILE A 26 12.87 -49.51 28.87
CA ILE A 26 11.75 -48.65 28.46
C ILE A 26 12.12 -47.17 28.68
N TYR A 27 12.72 -46.83 29.82
CA TYR A 27 13.14 -45.46 30.12
C TYR A 27 14.25 -44.98 29.16
N CYS A 28 15.23 -45.83 28.85
CA CYS A 28 16.23 -45.54 27.82
C CYS A 28 15.64 -45.48 26.41
N PHE A 29 14.64 -46.29 26.07
CA PHE A 29 13.99 -46.26 24.75
C PHE A 29 13.17 -44.97 24.54
N PHE A 30 12.52 -44.46 25.59
CA PHE A 30 11.86 -43.15 25.56
C PHE A 30 12.84 -41.96 25.56
N CYS A 31 14.06 -42.13 26.08
CA CYS A 31 15.10 -41.09 26.05
C CYS A 31 15.93 -41.08 24.75
N ILE A 32 15.89 -42.15 23.93
CA ILE A 32 16.70 -42.31 22.70
C ILE A 32 15.86 -42.20 21.42
N LEU A 33 14.52 -42.14 21.53
CA LEU A 33 13.68 -41.76 20.40
C LEU A 33 14.12 -40.36 19.93
N PRO A 34 14.62 -40.21 18.69
CA PRO A 34 14.92 -38.89 18.18
C PRO A 34 13.59 -38.15 18.12
N VAL A 35 13.55 -36.96 18.70
CA VAL A 35 12.48 -35.98 18.47
C VAL A 35 12.57 -35.58 16.99
N LYS A 36 12.12 -36.49 16.11
CA LYS A 36 11.90 -36.22 14.70
C LYS A 36 10.64 -35.38 14.64
N GLN A 37 10.86 -34.07 14.52
CA GLN A 37 9.98 -33.13 13.83
C GLN A 37 8.49 -33.32 14.11
N LEU A 38 8.03 -32.76 15.23
CA LEU A 38 6.79 -32.00 15.16
C LEU A 38 7.14 -30.71 14.43
N CYS A 39 6.98 -30.71 13.11
CA CYS A 39 7.00 -29.49 12.31
C CYS A 39 5.88 -28.59 12.84
N ALA A 40 6.23 -27.61 13.66
CA ALA A 40 5.44 -26.41 13.76
C ALA A 40 5.42 -25.78 12.36
N PHE A 41 4.23 -25.57 11.82
CA PHE A 41 4.05 -24.78 10.61
C PHE A 41 4.62 -23.37 10.85
N PRO A 42 5.53 -22.85 10.01
CA PRO A 42 5.97 -21.47 10.12
C PRO A 42 4.80 -20.56 9.76
N SER A 43 4.43 -19.67 10.69
CA SER A 43 3.35 -18.69 10.51
C SER A 43 3.83 -17.38 9.88
N SER A 44 4.98 -17.37 9.21
CA SER A 44 5.54 -16.13 8.64
C SER A 44 6.55 -16.39 7.52
N LEU A 45 6.36 -15.62 6.45
CA LEU A 45 7.16 -15.57 5.23
C LEU A 45 8.46 -14.76 5.45
N SER A 46 9.47 -15.33 6.12
CA SER A 46 10.77 -14.65 6.22
C SER A 46 12.03 -15.56 6.25
N ASP A 47 11.91 -16.88 6.17
CA ASP A 47 13.06 -17.78 6.34
C ASP A 47 13.58 -18.41 5.02
N CYS A 48 13.57 -17.67 3.91
CA CYS A 48 14.22 -18.10 2.67
C CYS A 48 15.58 -17.42 2.48
N GLN A 49 16.60 -17.82 3.25
CA GLN A 49 17.98 -17.44 2.94
C GLN A 49 19.01 -18.46 3.44
N THR A 50 19.21 -19.58 2.72
CA THR A 50 20.47 -20.34 2.78
C THR A 50 20.85 -20.97 1.41
N PRO A 51 22.15 -21.21 1.14
CA PRO A 51 22.72 -21.26 -0.20
C PRO A 51 22.79 -22.69 -0.78
N THR A 52 21.71 -23.45 -0.68
CA THR A 52 21.61 -24.74 -1.37
C THR A 52 20.34 -24.74 -2.20
N GLY A 53 20.51 -24.66 -3.52
CA GLY A 53 19.47 -24.44 -4.51
C GLY A 53 18.30 -25.42 -4.44
N TRP A 54 17.23 -24.98 -3.78
CA TRP A 54 15.88 -25.48 -3.95
C TRP A 54 15.04 -24.33 -4.49
N ASN A 55 14.42 -24.54 -5.64
CA ASN A 55 13.50 -23.60 -6.27
C ASN A 55 12.23 -23.53 -5.41
N CYS A 56 12.03 -22.43 -4.69
CA CYS A 56 10.79 -22.12 -3.98
C CYS A 56 9.74 -21.60 -4.98
N SER A 57 9.28 -22.46 -5.87
CA SER A 57 8.05 -22.26 -6.63
C SER A 57 7.03 -23.28 -6.12
N GLY A 58 6.46 -22.98 -4.95
CA GLY A 58 5.30 -23.68 -4.40
C GLY A 58 4.04 -23.03 -4.93
N PHE A 59 3.36 -23.74 -5.83
CA PHE A 59 1.93 -23.62 -6.16
C PHE A 59 1.37 -22.19 -6.28
N GLU A 60 1.69 -21.50 -7.39
CA GLU A 60 0.69 -20.70 -8.09
C GLU A 60 0.04 -21.59 -9.15
N GLU A 61 -0.68 -22.63 -8.72
CA GLU A 61 -1.69 -23.24 -9.58
C GLU A 61 -3.03 -23.01 -8.90
N GLN A 62 -3.79 -22.13 -9.55
CA GLN A 62 -5.24 -21.89 -9.43
C GLN A 62 -5.63 -20.54 -8.81
N ASP A 63 -5.43 -19.47 -9.58
CA ASP A 63 -6.38 -18.35 -9.66
C ASP A 63 -6.40 -17.71 -11.07
N THR A 64 -6.13 -18.51 -12.10
CA THR A 64 -6.51 -18.21 -13.49
C THR A 64 -7.68 -19.12 -13.83
N ASP A 65 -8.91 -18.72 -13.47
CA ASP A 65 -10.19 -19.09 -14.11
C ASP A 65 -11.41 -18.68 -13.27
N LEU A 66 -11.41 -17.45 -12.75
CA LEU A 66 -12.66 -16.81 -12.33
C LEU A 66 -12.64 -15.33 -12.70
N PHE A 67 -12.69 -15.04 -14.00
CA PHE A 67 -13.19 -13.75 -14.50
C PHE A 67 -14.68 -13.65 -14.12
N LEU A 68 -14.93 -13.29 -12.86
CA LEU A 68 -16.23 -12.86 -12.40
C LEU A 68 -16.47 -11.47 -12.97
N CYS A 69 -17.68 -11.20 -13.48
CA CYS A 69 -18.15 -9.83 -13.69
C CYS A 69 -18.03 -9.09 -12.37
N ASP A 70 -16.90 -8.44 -12.14
CA ASP A 70 -16.66 -7.64 -10.95
C ASP A 70 -17.32 -6.26 -11.17
N THR A 71 -17.61 -5.58 -10.07
CA THR A 71 -18.27 -4.26 -10.02
C THR A 71 -17.58 -3.16 -10.85
N ASN A 72 -16.36 -3.41 -11.35
CA ASN A 72 -15.56 -2.49 -12.16
C ASN A 72 -15.44 -2.89 -13.65
N THR A 73 -16.01 -4.03 -14.07
CA THR A 73 -15.84 -4.57 -15.43
C THR A 73 -16.66 -3.80 -16.46
N CYS A 74 -17.89 -3.41 -16.08
CA CYS A 74 -18.75 -2.53 -16.88
C CYS A 74 -18.96 -1.22 -16.12
N LYS A 75 -18.50 -0.12 -16.70
CA LYS A 75 -18.71 1.25 -16.22
C LYS A 75 -19.98 1.86 -16.82
N PHE A 76 -20.43 2.97 -16.23
CA PHE A 76 -21.57 3.78 -16.72
C PHE A 76 -22.91 3.05 -16.69
N ASP A 77 -23.23 2.43 -15.55
CA ASP A 77 -24.51 1.74 -15.29
C ASP A 77 -24.82 0.58 -16.26
N GLY A 78 -23.79 -0.05 -16.84
CA GLY A 78 -23.93 -1.24 -17.67
C GLY A 78 -24.02 -2.53 -16.86
N GLU A 79 -24.98 -3.40 -17.20
CA GLU A 79 -25.09 -4.73 -16.58
C GLU A 79 -24.10 -5.69 -17.26
N CYS A 80 -23.20 -6.27 -16.47
CA CYS A 80 -22.22 -7.22 -16.98
C CYS A 80 -22.86 -8.60 -17.13
N LEU A 81 -22.99 -9.09 -18.36
CA LEU A 81 -23.40 -10.45 -18.67
C LEU A 81 -22.23 -11.25 -19.25
N ARG A 82 -22.17 -12.53 -18.87
CA ARG A 82 -21.22 -13.49 -19.44
C ARG A 82 -21.94 -14.37 -20.44
N ILE A 83 -21.56 -14.26 -21.72
CA ILE A 83 -22.07 -15.11 -22.79
C ILE A 83 -20.88 -15.95 -23.28
N GLY A 84 -20.82 -17.23 -22.85
CA GLY A 84 -19.69 -18.11 -23.12
C GLY A 84 -18.41 -17.64 -22.41
N ASP A 85 -17.32 -17.51 -23.17
CA ASP A 85 -16.01 -17.01 -22.69
C ASP A 85 -15.84 -15.49 -22.88
N THR A 86 -16.88 -14.79 -23.35
CA THR A 86 -16.86 -13.33 -23.57
C THR A 86 -17.70 -12.59 -22.54
N VAL A 87 -17.13 -11.53 -21.98
CA VAL A 87 -17.82 -10.58 -21.09
C VAL A 87 -18.43 -9.47 -21.95
N THR A 88 -19.74 -9.24 -21.80
CA THR A 88 -20.48 -8.22 -22.55
C THR A 88 -21.21 -7.27 -21.59
N CYS A 89 -21.06 -5.96 -21.83
CA CYS A 89 -21.75 -4.92 -21.08
C CYS A 89 -23.09 -4.59 -21.76
N ILE A 90 -24.19 -4.86 -21.07
CA ILE A 90 -25.54 -4.58 -21.54
C ILE A 90 -25.96 -3.21 -21.01
N CYS A 91 -26.15 -2.27 -21.94
CA CYS A 91 -26.50 -0.87 -21.67
C CYS A 91 -27.98 -0.62 -21.95
N ASP A 92 -28.86 -1.37 -21.27
CA ASP A 92 -30.31 -1.36 -21.55
C ASP A 92 -31.12 -0.62 -20.48
N PHE A 93 -30.77 0.65 -20.24
CA PHE A 93 -31.59 1.53 -19.43
C PHE A 93 -32.57 2.34 -20.28
N LYS A 94 -33.75 2.59 -19.72
CA LYS A 94 -34.86 3.31 -20.36
C LYS A 94 -34.59 4.81 -20.33
N CYS A 95 -34.45 5.42 -21.50
CA CYS A 95 -34.35 6.86 -21.65
C CYS A 95 -35.72 7.47 -22.01
N SER A 96 -35.99 8.67 -21.48
CA SER A 96 -37.11 9.49 -21.96
C SER A 96 -36.84 9.93 -23.39
N SER A 97 -37.90 10.13 -24.17
CA SER A 97 -37.83 10.73 -25.52
C SER A 97 -37.88 12.26 -25.48
N ASP A 98 -37.67 12.85 -24.30
CA ASP A 98 -37.58 14.30 -24.15
C ASP A 98 -36.32 14.80 -24.88
N TYR A 99 -36.53 15.76 -25.78
CA TYR A 99 -35.47 16.36 -26.57
C TYR A 99 -34.85 17.52 -25.79
N ALA A 100 -33.65 17.29 -25.26
CA ALA A 100 -32.86 18.22 -24.48
C ALA A 100 -31.38 18.01 -24.84
N PRO A 101 -30.94 18.53 -26.00
CA PRO A 101 -29.68 18.12 -26.61
C PRO A 101 -28.48 18.49 -25.74
N VAL A 102 -27.44 17.67 -25.80
CA VAL A 102 -26.20 17.86 -25.05
C VAL A 102 -24.98 17.54 -25.92
N CYS A 103 -23.88 18.27 -25.70
CA CYS A 103 -22.62 18.05 -26.39
C CYS A 103 -21.68 17.21 -25.53
N GLY A 104 -21.23 16.08 -26.06
CA GLY A 104 -20.25 15.20 -25.40
C GLY A 104 -18.81 15.65 -25.63
N SER A 105 -17.91 15.19 -24.76
CA SER A 105 -16.45 15.41 -24.86
C SER A 105 -15.81 14.78 -26.10
N ASN A 106 -16.53 13.88 -26.76
CA ASN A 106 -16.17 13.30 -28.04
C ASN A 106 -16.58 14.17 -29.25
N GLY A 107 -17.19 15.34 -29.03
CA GLY A 107 -17.65 16.24 -30.09
C GLY A 107 -18.95 15.79 -30.76
N GLU A 108 -19.64 14.78 -30.21
CA GLU A 108 -20.94 14.34 -30.71
C GLU A 108 -22.09 14.94 -29.89
N SER A 109 -23.19 15.22 -30.59
CA SER A 109 -24.42 15.72 -29.97
C SER A 109 -25.36 14.57 -29.67
N TYR A 110 -25.91 14.54 -28.46
CA TYR A 110 -26.88 13.54 -28.01
C TYR A 110 -28.23 14.21 -27.77
N GLU A 111 -29.34 13.53 -28.10
CA GLU A 111 -30.69 14.11 -27.95
C GLU A 111 -31.04 14.43 -26.49
N ASN A 112 -30.45 13.69 -25.56
CA ASN A 112 -30.52 13.98 -24.13
C ASN A 112 -29.36 13.34 -23.35
N HIS A 113 -29.21 13.78 -22.11
CA HIS A 113 -28.19 13.31 -21.18
C HIS A 113 -28.26 11.79 -20.89
N CYS A 114 -29.44 11.17 -21.01
CA CYS A 114 -29.57 9.71 -20.87
C CYS A 114 -28.92 8.98 -22.05
N LEU A 115 -29.16 9.43 -23.29
CA LEU A 115 -28.52 8.86 -24.48
C LEU A 115 -27.01 9.05 -24.49
N LEU A 116 -26.51 10.19 -23.98
CA LEU A 116 -25.07 10.41 -23.80
C LEU A 116 -24.45 9.33 -22.90
N ARG A 117 -25.05 9.06 -21.74
CA ARG A 117 -24.60 7.99 -20.84
C ARG A 117 -24.72 6.60 -21.49
N LYS A 118 -25.71 6.40 -22.36
CA LYS A 118 -25.94 5.12 -23.02
C LYS A 118 -24.82 4.80 -24.00
N GLU A 119 -24.35 5.79 -24.73
CA GLU A 119 -23.18 5.65 -25.58
C GLU A 119 -21.89 5.51 -24.77
N ALA A 120 -21.73 6.24 -23.66
CA ALA A 120 -20.61 6.05 -22.74
C ALA A 120 -20.52 4.60 -22.21
N CYS A 121 -21.68 3.99 -21.89
CA CYS A 121 -21.78 2.59 -21.51
C CYS A 121 -21.42 1.65 -22.67
N LYS A 122 -21.94 1.87 -23.88
CA LYS A 122 -21.63 0.99 -25.03
C LYS A 122 -20.16 1.01 -25.40
N LEU A 123 -19.55 2.20 -25.34
CA LEU A 123 -18.14 2.43 -25.64
C LEU A 123 -17.21 2.13 -24.46
N GLN A 124 -17.77 1.87 -23.26
CA GLN A 124 -17.03 1.72 -22.01
C GLN A 124 -15.99 2.82 -21.78
N THR A 125 -16.32 4.04 -22.24
CA THR A 125 -15.43 5.21 -22.26
C THR A 125 -16.16 6.39 -21.65
N GLU A 126 -15.45 7.19 -20.85
CA GLU A 126 -16.02 8.37 -20.22
C GLU A 126 -16.30 9.45 -21.28
N VAL A 127 -17.58 9.75 -21.48
CA VAL A 127 -18.03 10.90 -22.28
C VAL A 127 -18.57 11.92 -21.30
N LEU A 128 -17.86 13.03 -21.15
CA LEU A 128 -18.24 14.13 -20.27
C LEU A 128 -19.16 15.10 -20.99
N LEU A 129 -20.07 15.73 -20.25
CA LEU A 129 -20.89 16.81 -20.76
C LEU A 129 -20.01 18.06 -20.95
N VAL A 130 -19.87 18.52 -22.20
CA VAL A 130 -19.14 19.74 -22.55
C VAL A 130 -20.04 20.97 -22.50
N SER A 131 -21.24 20.86 -23.07
CA SER A 131 -22.21 21.95 -23.12
C SER A 131 -23.64 21.42 -23.14
N GLU A 132 -24.55 22.19 -22.55
CA GLU A 132 -25.98 22.07 -22.84
C GLU A 132 -26.23 22.58 -24.26
N GLY A 133 -27.06 21.88 -25.04
CA GLY A 133 -27.23 22.10 -26.47
C GLY A 133 -26.40 21.15 -27.35
N ALA A 134 -26.67 21.16 -28.66
CA ALA A 134 -25.88 20.41 -29.63
C ALA A 134 -24.46 21.00 -29.74
N CYS A 135 -23.47 20.16 -30.08
CA CYS A 135 -22.12 20.63 -30.35
C CYS A 135 -22.11 21.65 -31.49
N PRO A 136 -21.22 22.66 -31.41
CA PRO A 136 -21.09 23.65 -32.48
C PRO A 136 -20.74 22.94 -33.78
N VAL A 137 -21.64 23.02 -34.77
CA VAL A 137 -21.32 22.61 -36.13
C VAL A 137 -20.47 23.72 -36.73
N ASP A 138 -19.23 23.41 -37.08
CA ASP A 138 -18.41 24.32 -37.88
C ASP A 138 -19.21 24.65 -39.14
N ALA A 139 -19.52 25.94 -39.33
CA ALA A 139 -20.19 26.46 -40.51
C ALA A 139 -19.28 26.27 -41.73
N GLY A 140 -19.27 25.05 -42.27
CA GLY A 140 -18.24 24.64 -43.20
C GLY A 140 -18.43 23.25 -43.79
N SER A 141 -19.67 22.80 -44.02
CA SER A 141 -19.89 21.76 -45.03
C SER A 141 -21.34 21.77 -45.51
N GLY A 142 -21.57 22.40 -46.65
CA GLY A 142 -22.84 22.32 -47.36
C GLY A 142 -23.03 20.94 -48.00
N SER A 143 -24.24 20.42 -47.86
CA SER A 143 -24.97 19.65 -48.87
C SER A 143 -26.45 19.85 -48.59
N GLY A 144 -27.18 20.41 -49.56
CA GLY A 144 -28.64 20.32 -49.60
C GLY A 144 -29.08 18.85 -49.71
N ASP A 145 -30.35 18.50 -49.61
CA ASP A 145 -31.57 19.25 -49.86
C ASP A 145 -32.64 18.68 -48.92
N ASP A 146 -33.58 19.49 -48.42
CA ASP A 146 -35.01 19.22 -48.45
C ASP A 146 -35.81 20.20 -47.59
N VAL A 147 -36.99 20.49 -48.11
CA VAL A 147 -37.89 21.60 -47.82
C VAL A 147 -38.55 21.45 -46.45
N ASN A 148 -38.42 22.45 -45.58
CA ASN A 148 -39.50 22.77 -44.66
C ASN A 148 -39.52 24.26 -44.32
N GLU A 149 -40.54 24.93 -44.83
CA GLU A 149 -40.91 26.28 -44.49
C GLU A 149 -41.63 26.24 -43.14
N GLY A 150 -40.89 26.60 -42.09
CA GLY A 150 -41.39 26.84 -40.75
C GLY A 150 -40.70 28.07 -40.21
N SER A 151 -41.44 29.18 -40.13
CA SER A 151 -40.99 30.42 -39.52
C SER A 151 -40.58 30.18 -38.08
N ALA A 152 -39.29 30.02 -37.84
CA ALA A 152 -38.67 30.37 -36.57
C ALA A 152 -37.76 31.53 -36.91
N GLU A 153 -38.07 32.68 -36.33
CA GLU A 153 -37.23 33.86 -36.38
C GLU A 153 -35.81 33.41 -36.05
N ILE A 154 -34.91 33.54 -37.04
CA ILE A 154 -33.49 33.70 -36.75
C ILE A 154 -33.46 35.03 -36.02
N SER A 155 -33.68 34.97 -34.70
CA SER A 155 -33.07 35.91 -33.79
C SER A 155 -31.59 35.80 -34.11
N GLN A 156 -31.13 36.68 -34.99
CA GLN A 156 -29.84 37.28 -34.83
C GLN A 156 -29.88 37.91 -33.44
N LYS A 157 -29.72 37.07 -32.40
CA LYS A 157 -29.10 37.51 -31.20
C LYS A 157 -27.70 37.80 -31.71
N GLU A 158 -27.50 39.03 -32.18
CA GLU A 158 -26.20 39.66 -32.13
C GLU A 158 -25.70 39.28 -30.74
N THR A 159 -24.80 38.31 -30.68
CA THR A 159 -24.17 37.93 -29.43
C THR A 159 -23.58 39.23 -28.95
N SER A 160 -24.21 39.80 -27.93
CA SER A 160 -23.76 41.05 -27.35
C SER A 160 -22.29 40.84 -27.02
N THR A 161 -21.46 41.86 -27.21
CA THR A 161 -20.02 41.74 -26.90
C THR A 161 -19.81 41.21 -25.45
N CYS A 162 -20.85 41.35 -24.60
CA CYS A 162 -21.04 40.84 -23.23
C CYS A 162 -21.11 39.33 -23.07
N ASP A 163 -21.66 38.62 -24.06
CA ASP A 163 -21.80 37.17 -24.01
C ASP A 163 -20.43 36.45 -24.12
N ILE A 164 -19.35 37.19 -24.40
CA ILE A 164 -17.98 36.67 -24.55
C ILE A 164 -17.26 36.57 -23.19
N CYS A 165 -17.65 37.38 -22.20
CA CYS A 165 -17.00 37.37 -20.88
C CYS A 165 -17.40 36.14 -20.05
N GLN A 166 -16.41 35.33 -19.68
CA GLN A 166 -16.54 34.13 -18.86
C GLN A 166 -15.64 34.21 -17.61
N PHE A 167 -15.72 33.19 -16.75
CA PHE A 167 -14.82 33.01 -15.59
C PHE A 167 -14.87 34.10 -14.51
N GLY A 168 -16.04 34.75 -14.35
CA GLY A 168 -16.29 35.72 -13.28
C GLY A 168 -15.93 37.17 -13.63
N ALA A 169 -15.76 37.46 -14.92
CA ALA A 169 -15.63 38.83 -15.42
C ALA A 169 -16.98 39.55 -15.40
N GLU A 170 -16.96 40.81 -14.97
CA GLU A 170 -18.04 41.76 -15.13
C GLU A 170 -17.86 42.48 -16.46
N CYS A 171 -18.94 42.62 -17.21
CA CYS A 171 -18.90 43.21 -18.54
C CYS A 171 -19.25 44.70 -18.44
N ASP A 172 -18.41 45.53 -19.04
CA ASP A 172 -18.61 46.98 -19.10
C ASP A 172 -18.81 47.41 -20.55
N GLU A 173 -20.06 47.73 -20.90
CA GLU A 173 -20.47 48.07 -22.27
C GLU A 173 -19.96 49.46 -22.71
N ASP A 174 -19.52 50.30 -21.77
CA ASP A 174 -19.08 51.68 -22.02
C ASP A 174 -17.56 51.78 -22.31
N SER A 175 -16.83 50.67 -22.22
CA SER A 175 -15.38 50.63 -22.41
C SER A 175 -15.01 50.37 -23.88
N GLU A 176 -14.38 51.36 -24.53
CA GLU A 176 -14.03 51.30 -25.97
C GLU A 176 -12.95 50.24 -26.31
N ASP A 177 -12.15 49.79 -25.34
CA ASP A 177 -10.98 48.91 -25.56
C ASP A 177 -10.95 47.61 -24.74
N VAL A 178 -11.65 47.52 -23.60
CA VAL A 178 -11.61 46.36 -22.69
C VAL A 178 -12.99 46.03 -22.18
N TRP A 179 -13.56 44.96 -22.72
CA TRP A 179 -14.96 44.60 -22.51
C TRP A 179 -15.18 43.74 -21.23
N CYS A 180 -14.19 42.96 -20.79
CA CYS A 180 -14.26 42.10 -19.60
C CYS A 180 -13.40 42.65 -18.46
N VAL A 181 -14.04 43.04 -17.36
CA VAL A 181 -13.41 43.61 -16.16
C VAL A 181 -13.38 42.57 -15.04
N CYS A 182 -12.20 42.35 -14.46
CA CYS A 182 -11.98 41.36 -13.41
C CYS A 182 -11.76 42.03 -12.04
N ASN A 183 -12.78 42.03 -11.19
CA ASN A 183 -12.73 42.59 -9.84
C ASN A 183 -12.46 41.49 -8.78
N ILE A 184 -11.26 40.89 -8.83
CA ILE A 184 -10.85 39.80 -7.93
C ILE A 184 -9.68 40.29 -7.06
N ASP A 185 -9.87 40.35 -5.74
CA ASP A 185 -8.81 40.72 -4.78
C ASP A 185 -8.34 39.48 -3.98
N CYS A 186 -7.07 39.12 -4.16
CA CYS A 186 -6.45 37.97 -3.50
C CYS A 186 -5.51 38.34 -2.33
N SER A 187 -5.44 39.61 -1.95
CA SER A 187 -4.44 40.14 -0.99
C SER A 187 -4.57 39.59 0.44
N HIS A 188 -5.75 39.12 0.83
CA HIS A 188 -6.06 38.64 2.18
C HIS A 188 -6.09 37.10 2.31
N ILE A 189 -5.64 36.39 1.29
CA ILE A 189 -5.77 34.92 1.21
C ILE A 189 -4.46 34.25 1.63
N SER A 190 -4.57 33.15 2.37
CA SER A 190 -3.39 32.43 2.87
C SER A 190 -2.59 31.80 1.72
N PHE A 191 -1.27 31.84 1.84
CA PHE A 191 -0.34 31.18 0.93
C PHE A 191 -0.61 29.66 0.91
N ASN A 192 -1.05 29.16 -0.22
CA ASN A 192 -1.32 27.75 -0.47
C ASN A 192 -0.99 27.45 -1.94
N PRO A 193 0.26 27.08 -2.24
CA PRO A 193 0.73 27.00 -3.61
C PRO A 193 -0.02 25.91 -4.37
N VAL A 194 -0.36 26.19 -5.62
CA VAL A 194 -1.10 25.28 -6.50
C VAL A 194 -0.51 25.26 -7.89
N CYS A 195 -0.56 24.09 -8.54
CA CYS A 195 -0.21 23.92 -9.93
C CYS A 195 -1.49 23.97 -10.76
N ALA A 196 -1.57 24.90 -11.69
CA ALA A 196 -2.73 25.05 -12.53
C ALA A 196 -2.60 24.32 -13.87
N SER A 197 -3.70 24.26 -14.63
CA SER A 197 -3.79 23.60 -15.93
C SER A 197 -2.88 24.23 -17.00
N ASP A 198 -2.52 25.51 -16.83
CA ASP A 198 -1.59 26.24 -17.69
C ASP A 198 -0.11 25.89 -17.44
N GLY A 199 0.15 24.92 -16.54
CA GLY A 199 1.49 24.47 -16.18
C GLY A 199 2.26 25.47 -15.31
N ARG A 200 1.60 26.52 -14.80
CA ARG A 200 2.21 27.50 -13.90
C ARG A 200 1.80 27.26 -12.45
N SER A 201 2.72 27.61 -11.56
CA SER A 201 2.47 27.61 -10.12
C SER A 201 1.91 28.95 -9.69
N TYR A 202 0.88 28.93 -8.87
CA TYR A 202 0.25 30.10 -8.25
C TYR A 202 0.36 30.02 -6.74
N ASP A 203 0.45 31.16 -6.05
CA ASP A 203 0.65 31.21 -4.59
C ASP A 203 -0.61 30.80 -3.82
N ASN A 204 -1.77 30.93 -4.46
CA ASN A 204 -3.05 30.55 -3.89
C ASN A 204 -4.10 30.26 -4.98
N PRO A 205 -5.17 29.51 -4.68
CA PRO A 205 -6.25 29.24 -5.61
C PRO A 205 -7.03 30.48 -6.09
N CYS A 206 -6.94 31.62 -5.39
CA CYS A 206 -7.59 32.86 -5.84
C CYS A 206 -6.85 33.48 -7.02
N GLN A 207 -5.52 33.50 -7.01
CA GLN A 207 -4.72 33.95 -8.16
C GLN A 207 -5.04 33.13 -9.42
N VAL A 208 -5.33 31.84 -9.28
CA VAL A 208 -5.77 31.00 -10.41
C VAL A 208 -7.06 31.54 -11.02
N LYS A 209 -8.03 31.96 -10.19
CA LYS A 209 -9.29 32.56 -10.66
C LYS A 209 -9.10 33.97 -11.23
N GLU A 210 -8.24 34.77 -10.60
CA GLU A 210 -7.88 36.10 -11.09
C GLU A 210 -7.29 36.04 -12.50
N VAL A 211 -6.31 35.15 -12.71
CA VAL A 211 -5.66 34.99 -14.01
C VAL A 211 -6.57 34.28 -15.02
N SER A 212 -7.41 33.35 -14.59
CA SER A 212 -8.48 32.75 -15.41
C SER A 212 -9.43 33.82 -15.97
N CYS A 213 -9.85 34.77 -15.12
CA CYS A 213 -10.66 35.91 -15.53
C CYS A 213 -9.90 36.85 -16.47
N GLN A 214 -8.68 37.25 -16.12
CA GLN A 214 -7.90 38.21 -16.91
C GLN A 214 -7.55 37.70 -18.32
N LYS A 215 -7.31 36.39 -18.45
CA LYS A 215 -6.99 35.76 -19.74
C LYS A 215 -8.21 35.26 -20.50
N GLN A 216 -9.39 35.27 -19.88
CA GLN A 216 -10.60 34.67 -20.44
C GLN A 216 -10.37 33.21 -20.87
N GLU A 217 -9.66 32.44 -20.04
CA GLU A 217 -9.28 31.06 -20.30
C GLU A 217 -9.59 30.20 -19.07
N ARG A 218 -10.10 28.99 -19.29
CA ARG A 218 -10.35 28.02 -18.21
C ARG A 218 -9.04 27.52 -17.61
N ILE A 219 -8.56 28.23 -16.59
CA ILE A 219 -7.42 27.81 -15.78
C ILE A 219 -7.93 27.17 -14.49
N GLU A 220 -7.66 25.88 -14.32
CA GLU A 220 -8.11 25.07 -13.19
C GLU A 220 -6.92 24.57 -12.38
N VAL A 221 -7.12 24.35 -11.07
CA VAL A 221 -6.08 23.75 -10.23
C VAL A 221 -5.96 22.26 -10.56
N LYS A 222 -4.79 21.86 -11.07
CA LYS A 222 -4.47 20.47 -11.39
C LYS A 222 -4.10 19.68 -10.14
N TYR A 223 -3.26 20.26 -9.27
CA TYR A 223 -2.88 19.68 -7.98
C TYR A 223 -2.33 20.74 -7.02
N LEU A 224 -2.28 20.39 -5.73
CA LEU A 224 -1.70 21.24 -4.67
C LEU A 224 -0.16 21.16 -4.70
N GLY A 225 0.51 22.29 -4.52
CA GLY A 225 1.95 22.44 -4.63
C GLY A 225 2.39 23.11 -5.93
N HIS A 226 3.69 23.35 -6.09
CA HIS A 226 4.24 23.95 -7.31
C HIS A 226 4.24 22.95 -8.47
N CYS A 227 4.07 23.45 -9.69
CA CYS A 227 4.26 22.67 -10.89
C CYS A 227 5.70 22.15 -10.96
N LYS A 228 5.86 20.88 -11.33
CA LYS A 228 7.16 20.31 -11.67
C LYS A 228 7.68 20.99 -12.93
N GLU A 229 8.72 21.82 -12.79
CA GLU A 229 9.47 22.32 -13.95
C GLU A 229 10.31 21.16 -14.51
N GLU A 230 10.14 20.84 -15.79
CA GLU A 230 11.16 20.10 -16.55
C GLU A 230 12.34 21.04 -16.79
N ARG A 231 13.13 21.30 -15.75
CA ARG A 231 14.49 21.76 -15.93
C ARG A 231 15.32 20.57 -16.37
N ASP A 232 15.93 20.71 -17.54
CA ASP A 232 17.06 19.93 -18.01
C ASP A 232 18.00 19.58 -16.85
N GLN A 233 18.23 18.28 -16.69
CA GLN A 233 19.40 17.64 -16.09
C GLN A 233 20.09 18.42 -14.96
N VAL A 234 19.64 18.23 -13.71
CA VAL A 234 20.44 17.63 -12.61
C VAL A 234 19.47 17.30 -11.45
N SER A 235 19.47 16.00 -11.11
CA SER A 235 19.00 15.36 -9.87
C SER A 235 17.51 15.40 -9.48
N GLU A 236 16.68 14.65 -10.20
CA GLU A 236 15.84 13.67 -9.52
C GLU A 236 16.46 12.30 -9.78
N VAL A 237 17.30 11.83 -8.85
CA VAL A 237 17.73 10.42 -8.86
C VAL A 237 16.61 9.63 -8.19
N PRO A 238 15.97 8.68 -8.89
CA PRO A 238 15.02 7.76 -8.30
C PRO A 238 15.70 7.00 -7.16
N TRP A 239 14.94 6.78 -6.08
CA TRP A 239 15.33 6.04 -4.89
C TRP A 239 16.17 4.79 -5.23
N GLY A 240 17.48 4.83 -4.92
CA GLY A 240 18.33 3.64 -5.00
C GLY A 240 19.79 3.82 -5.46
N LEU A 241 20.27 5.02 -5.80
CA LEU A 241 21.70 5.18 -6.15
C LEU A 241 22.52 5.64 -4.94
N TYR A 242 23.28 4.70 -4.38
CA TYR A 242 24.31 4.94 -3.37
C TYR A 242 25.32 5.97 -3.89
N ILE A 243 25.36 7.18 -3.32
CA ILE A 243 26.36 8.19 -3.68
C ILE A 243 27.65 7.89 -2.89
N PRO A 244 28.74 7.44 -3.53
CA PRO A 244 30.00 7.22 -2.81
C PRO A 244 30.51 8.54 -2.25
N CYS A 245 30.95 8.53 -0.99
CA CYS A 245 31.46 9.73 -0.33
C CYS A 245 32.64 10.32 -1.13
N PRO A 246 32.69 11.66 -1.33
CA PRO A 246 33.79 12.31 -2.04
C PRO A 246 35.15 11.90 -1.44
N GLU A 247 36.21 11.78 -2.25
CA GLU A 247 37.53 11.26 -1.81
C GLU A 247 38.09 11.92 -0.54
N ARG A 248 37.71 13.18 -0.25
CA ARG A 248 38.06 13.89 1.00
C ARG A 248 37.51 13.24 2.29
N TYR A 249 36.47 12.42 2.18
CA TYR A 249 35.78 11.77 3.31
C TYR A 249 35.85 10.24 3.26
N LYS A 250 36.69 9.67 2.39
CA LYS A 250 36.86 8.20 2.23
C LYS A 250 37.26 7.47 3.51
N ASN A 251 37.94 8.18 4.42
CA ASN A 251 38.37 7.66 5.73
C ASN A 251 37.63 8.32 6.91
N TYR A 252 36.50 8.99 6.66
CA TYR A 252 35.72 9.67 7.70
C TYR A 252 35.01 8.65 8.61
N CYS A 253 34.49 7.56 8.05
CA CYS A 253 33.91 6.45 8.81
C CYS A 253 34.99 5.38 9.01
N VAL A 254 35.37 5.08 10.27
CA VAL A 254 36.42 4.09 10.56
C VAL A 254 35.88 2.67 10.45
N HIS A 255 34.76 2.39 11.14
CA HIS A 255 34.09 1.10 11.17
C HIS A 255 32.63 1.21 10.75
N GLY A 256 32.38 1.69 9.53
CA GLY A 256 31.04 1.96 9.03
C GLY A 256 31.03 2.22 7.54
N GLU A 257 29.84 2.22 6.96
CA GLU A 257 29.64 2.70 5.61
C GLU A 257 29.24 4.17 5.62
N CYS A 258 29.75 4.93 4.66
CA CYS A 258 29.52 6.38 4.59
C CYS A 258 28.28 6.65 3.76
N GLU A 259 27.30 7.32 4.38
CA GLU A 259 26.06 7.75 3.74
C GLU A 259 26.08 9.28 3.61
N TYR A 260 26.07 9.77 2.37
CA TYR A 260 26.07 11.20 2.07
C TYR A 260 24.66 11.65 1.65
N PRO A 261 23.94 12.42 2.47
CA PRO A 261 22.63 12.91 2.09
C PRO A 261 22.76 13.92 0.96
N SER A 262 21.83 13.89 0.00
CA SER A 262 21.78 14.77 -1.17
C SER A 262 21.65 16.27 -0.84
N ASN A 263 21.31 16.64 0.41
CA ASN A 263 21.03 18.01 0.86
C ASN A 263 22.19 18.68 1.62
N LEU A 264 23.42 18.68 1.05
CA LEU A 264 24.58 19.48 1.51
C LEU A 264 24.96 19.38 3.01
N SER A 265 24.50 18.36 3.72
CA SER A 265 24.84 18.09 5.11
C SER A 265 26.21 17.38 5.23
N PRO A 266 26.87 17.43 6.41
CA PRO A 266 28.08 16.63 6.65
C PRO A 266 27.80 15.12 6.46
N PRO A 267 28.77 14.32 5.95
CA PRO A 267 28.59 12.87 5.77
C PRO A 267 28.23 12.20 7.09
N THR A 268 27.26 11.28 7.05
CA THR A 268 26.85 10.49 8.22
C THR A 268 27.35 9.06 8.04
N CYS A 269 27.79 8.42 9.13
CA CYS A 269 28.31 7.06 9.09
C CYS A 269 27.26 6.08 9.62
N SER A 270 26.96 5.03 8.85
CA SER A 270 26.25 3.86 9.35
C SER A 270 27.26 2.89 9.96
N CYS A 271 27.20 2.68 11.28
CA CYS A 271 28.22 1.90 11.98
C CYS A 271 27.97 0.38 11.89
N HIS A 272 29.06 -0.39 11.77
CA HIS A 272 29.00 -1.84 11.91
C HIS A 272 28.59 -2.23 13.34
N SER A 273 27.96 -3.41 13.49
CA SER A 273 27.47 -3.91 14.77
C SER A 273 28.51 -3.83 15.88
N GLY A 274 28.18 -3.11 16.96
CA GLY A 274 29.06 -2.92 18.11
C GLY A 274 30.01 -1.73 18.00
N PHE A 275 29.85 -0.84 17.01
CA PHE A 275 30.52 0.46 16.95
C PHE A 275 29.49 1.59 17.00
N ILE A 276 29.83 2.66 17.72
CA ILE A 276 28.99 3.84 17.95
C ILE A 276 29.83 5.12 17.84
N GLY A 277 29.16 6.25 17.59
CA GLY A 277 29.79 7.56 17.46
C GLY A 277 29.64 8.17 16.07
N PRO A 278 29.96 9.46 15.89
CA PRO A 278 29.75 10.18 14.64
C PRO A 278 30.64 9.67 13.48
N GLN A 279 31.71 8.95 13.80
CA GLN A 279 32.65 8.33 12.85
C GLN A 279 32.79 6.81 13.05
N CYS A 280 31.94 6.20 13.88
CA CYS A 280 32.02 4.79 14.27
C CYS A 280 33.38 4.40 14.88
N ASP A 281 33.96 5.29 15.68
CA ASP A 281 35.28 5.15 16.31
C ASP A 281 35.22 4.40 17.65
N ARG A 282 34.07 4.42 18.33
CA ARG A 282 33.93 3.84 19.68
C ARG A 282 33.27 2.48 19.59
N LYS A 283 33.75 1.52 20.38
CA LYS A 283 33.12 0.20 20.50
C LYS A 283 32.02 0.23 21.56
N ASP A 284 30.82 -0.15 21.18
CA ASP A 284 29.70 -0.29 22.10
C ASP A 284 29.77 -1.62 22.84
N TYR A 285 30.07 -1.55 24.13
CA TYR A 285 30.04 -2.70 25.03
C TYR A 285 28.63 -2.92 25.62
N ASN A 286 27.64 -2.09 25.26
CA ASN A 286 26.31 -2.08 25.86
C ASN A 286 25.27 -2.93 25.11
N VAL A 287 25.67 -3.96 24.35
CA VAL A 287 24.75 -5.09 24.05
C VAL A 287 24.57 -5.95 25.30
N MET A 288 24.09 -5.32 26.37
CA MET A 288 23.48 -5.98 27.52
C MET A 288 22.08 -6.36 27.07
N TYR A 289 21.99 -7.53 26.43
CA TYR A 289 20.84 -8.43 26.39
C TYR A 289 19.49 -7.75 26.74
N VAL A 290 18.87 -7.10 25.76
CA VAL A 290 17.44 -6.78 25.88
C VAL A 290 16.72 -8.12 25.85
N VAL A 291 16.13 -8.49 26.99
CA VAL A 291 15.35 -9.71 27.15
C VAL A 291 13.94 -9.44 26.62
N PRO A 292 13.49 -10.05 25.51
CA PRO A 292 12.07 -10.07 25.21
C PRO A 292 11.45 -11.11 26.14
N GLY A 293 10.63 -10.67 27.10
CA GLY A 293 9.64 -11.53 27.74
C GLY A 293 8.67 -12.00 26.65
N SER A 294 8.49 -13.30 26.45
CA SER A 294 7.58 -14.13 27.23
C SER A 294 7.99 -15.61 27.24
N GLU A 295 9.24 -15.92 26.89
CA GLU A 295 9.76 -17.28 26.79
C GLU A 295 10.61 -17.72 28.01
N LYS A 296 10.97 -16.80 28.91
CA LYS A 296 11.88 -17.16 30.02
C LYS A 296 11.23 -17.90 31.19
N SER A 297 9.89 -17.88 31.27
CA SER A 297 9.19 -18.62 32.32
C SER A 297 9.32 -20.13 32.16
N TYR A 298 9.30 -20.64 30.92
CA TYR A 298 9.40 -22.09 30.72
C TYR A 298 10.80 -22.64 31.04
N ILE A 299 11.87 -21.87 30.76
CA ILE A 299 13.26 -22.30 31.03
C ILE A 299 13.52 -22.37 32.54
N LEU A 300 13.07 -21.37 33.30
CA LEU A 300 13.21 -21.37 34.76
C LEU A 300 12.40 -22.50 35.41
N ILE A 301 11.16 -22.74 34.95
CA ILE A 301 10.31 -23.83 35.45
C ILE A 301 10.94 -25.19 35.12
N ALA A 302 11.43 -25.40 33.89
CA ALA A 302 12.09 -26.64 33.49
C ALA A 302 13.38 -26.91 34.29
N SER A 303 14.15 -25.86 34.58
CA SER A 303 15.36 -25.96 35.42
C SER A 303 15.04 -26.39 36.85
N ILE A 304 14.01 -25.80 37.47
CA ILE A 304 13.59 -26.13 38.84
C ILE A 304 13.09 -27.59 38.91
N ILE A 305 12.29 -28.03 37.94
CA ILE A 305 11.81 -29.42 37.87
C ILE A 305 12.99 -30.38 37.71
N GLY A 306 13.97 -30.07 36.86
CA GLY A 306 15.16 -30.88 36.67
C GLY A 306 15.97 -31.07 37.96
N VAL A 307 16.20 -29.99 38.72
CA VAL A 307 16.92 -30.04 40.00
C VAL A 307 16.13 -30.86 41.04
N LEU A 308 14.81 -30.70 41.09
CA LEU A 308 13.95 -31.46 42.00
C LEU A 308 14.00 -32.97 41.72
N GLN A 309 13.97 -33.35 40.43
CA GLN A 309 14.05 -34.76 40.01
C GLN A 309 15.39 -35.39 40.37
N VAL A 310 16.50 -34.70 40.13
CA VAL A 310 17.84 -35.19 40.51
C VAL A 310 17.95 -35.37 42.03
N ALA A 311 17.43 -34.42 42.82
CA ALA A 311 17.44 -34.54 44.28
C ALA A 311 16.65 -35.75 44.79
N ILE A 312 15.46 -36.02 44.20
CA ILE A 312 14.64 -37.19 44.55
C ILE A 312 15.38 -38.49 44.21
N ILE A 313 15.99 -38.57 43.03
CA ILE A 313 16.77 -39.75 42.60
C ILE A 313 17.95 -39.98 43.56
N CYS A 314 18.69 -38.92 43.93
CA CYS A 314 19.77 -39.04 44.90
C CYS A 314 19.29 -39.55 46.26
N LEU A 315 18.15 -39.07 46.75
CA LEU A 315 17.56 -39.56 48.01
C LEU A 315 17.15 -41.03 47.92
N LEU A 316 16.56 -41.47 46.80
CA LEU A 316 16.22 -42.87 46.60
C LEU A 316 17.46 -43.76 46.58
N VAL A 317 18.54 -43.34 45.91
CA VAL A 317 19.81 -44.07 45.88
C VAL A 317 20.42 -44.17 47.28
N VAL A 318 20.40 -43.08 48.06
CA VAL A 318 20.89 -43.09 49.45
C VAL A 318 20.03 -44.00 50.34
N CYS A 319 18.70 -43.98 50.17
CA CYS A 319 17.80 -44.87 50.90
C CYS A 319 18.06 -46.34 50.56
N ILE A 320 18.24 -46.69 49.28
CA ILE A 320 18.52 -48.06 48.84
C ILE A 320 19.90 -48.51 49.34
N THR A 321 20.95 -47.69 49.17
CA THR A 321 22.30 -48.03 49.64
C THR A 321 22.36 -48.20 51.16
N ARG A 322 21.65 -47.37 51.93
CA ARG A 322 21.52 -47.55 53.40
C ARG A 322 20.71 -48.79 53.76
N SER A 323 19.65 -49.11 53.02
CA SER A 323 18.85 -50.32 53.25
C SER A 323 19.64 -51.60 52.97
N VAL A 324 20.50 -51.59 51.95
CA VAL A 324 21.42 -52.68 51.63
C VAL A 324 22.50 -52.83 52.70
N HIS A 325 23.03 -51.72 53.22
CA HIS A 325 24.06 -51.77 54.27
C HIS A 325 23.52 -52.26 55.62
N VAL A 326 22.27 -51.92 55.98
CA VAL A 326 21.62 -52.39 57.22
C VAL A 326 21.11 -53.84 57.11
N GLY A 327 20.87 -54.35 55.90
CA GLY A 327 20.46 -55.75 55.67
C GLY A 327 21.59 -56.79 55.67
N ILE A 328 22.84 -56.36 55.78
CA ILE A 328 24.04 -57.22 55.77
C ILE A 328 24.68 -57.34 57.18
N GLY A 329 24.13 -56.65 58.18
CA GLY A 329 24.55 -56.72 59.61
C GLY A 329 23.72 -57.67 60.44
#